data_AF-A0A846WLW7-F1
#
_entry.id   AF-A0A846WLW7-F1
#
_cell.length_a   1.000
_cell.length_b   1.000
_cell.length_c   1.000
_cell.angle_alpha   90.00
_cell.angle_beta   90.00
_cell.angle_gamma   90.00
#
_symmetry.space_group_name_H-M   'P 1'
#
loop_
_entity.id
_entity.type
_entity.pdbx_description
1 polymer ?
#
loop_
_entity_poly.entity_id
_entity_poly.type
_entity_poly.pdbx_seq_one_letter_code
_entity_poly.pdbx_strand_id
1 'polypeptide(L)'
;MRRRNRLRAVLVLLIVTVVAVVAAGCSRSVDGTPLSVQQANSQGGDQSGNVDTDQYDQLTLECQILRTDQIAKAVGGTGAEAIFFGANCRWYVDGPVAAYVTFNWFEWGTVNVEKDTAKKLGYTTNNVKVASQAAFTSTDPRRPAVCGVTTRAPSRGIYSFWVEPVGGSAAADPCAAPTKLMELVLSGGQ
;
A
#
# COMPACT_ATOMS: atom_id res chain seq x y z
N MET A 1 -24.70 -24.26 -59.54
CA MET A 1 -24.25 -22.94 -59.03
C MET A 1 -25.21 -22.30 -58.01
N ARG A 2 -26.53 -22.35 -58.21
CA ARG A 2 -27.54 -21.69 -57.35
C ARG A 2 -27.56 -22.10 -55.87
N ARG A 3 -27.26 -23.37 -55.52
CA ARG A 3 -27.19 -23.86 -54.13
C ARG A 3 -25.94 -23.35 -53.37
N ARG A 4 -24.77 -23.25 -54.01
CA ARG A 4 -23.52 -22.76 -53.38
C ARG A 4 -23.59 -21.27 -53.04
N ASN A 5 -24.29 -20.45 -53.85
CA ASN A 5 -24.53 -19.05 -53.52
C ASN A 5 -25.51 -18.87 -52.35
N ARG A 6 -26.52 -19.74 -52.22
CA ARG A 6 -27.46 -19.70 -51.10
C ARG A 6 -26.78 -20.08 -49.77
N LEU A 7 -25.91 -21.09 -49.79
CA LEU A 7 -25.11 -21.48 -48.61
C LEU A 7 -24.12 -20.39 -48.18
N ARG A 8 -23.46 -19.71 -49.13
CA ARG A 8 -22.57 -18.58 -48.83
C ARG A 8 -23.32 -17.38 -48.25
N ALA A 9 -24.50 -17.06 -48.78
CA ALA A 9 -25.32 -15.97 -48.26
C ALA A 9 -25.79 -16.22 -46.82
N VAL A 10 -26.20 -17.45 -46.50
CA VAL A 10 -26.60 -17.83 -45.14
C VAL A 10 -25.43 -17.77 -44.16
N LEU A 11 -24.23 -18.22 -44.58
CA LEU A 11 -23.04 -18.19 -43.75
C LEU A 11 -22.59 -16.76 -43.44
N VAL A 12 -22.61 -15.87 -44.46
CA VAL A 12 -22.29 -14.45 -44.27
C VAL A 12 -23.28 -13.78 -43.33
N LEU A 13 -24.58 -14.07 -43.47
CA LEU A 13 -25.59 -13.53 -42.58
C LEU A 13 -25.32 -13.94 -41.13
N LEU A 14 -25.07 -15.24 -40.89
CA LEU A 14 -24.73 -15.77 -39.56
C LEU A 14 -23.50 -15.12 -38.94
N ILE A 15 -22.43 -14.94 -39.71
CA ILE A 15 -21.20 -14.30 -39.22
C ILE A 15 -21.47 -12.84 -38.84
N VAL A 16 -22.23 -12.10 -39.66
CA VAL A 16 -22.61 -10.71 -39.36
C VAL A 16 -23.44 -10.63 -38.08
N THR A 17 -24.40 -11.54 -37.88
CA THR A 17 -25.20 -11.56 -36.65
C THR A 17 -24.35 -11.85 -35.41
N VAL A 18 -23.42 -12.80 -35.50
CA VAL A 18 -22.54 -13.16 -34.37
C VAL A 18 -21.61 -11.99 -34.01
N VAL A 19 -21.02 -11.32 -35.01
CA VAL A 19 -20.13 -10.16 -34.76
C VAL A 19 -20.90 -9.01 -34.12
N ALA A 20 -22.14 -8.74 -34.55
CA ALA A 20 -22.97 -7.70 -33.98
C ALA A 20 -23.33 -7.96 -32.50
N VAL A 21 -23.63 -9.23 -32.15
CA VAL A 21 -23.96 -9.62 -30.76
C VAL A 21 -22.73 -9.51 -29.84
N VAL A 22 -21.55 -9.91 -30.32
CA VAL A 22 -20.31 -9.81 -29.53
C VAL A 22 -19.90 -8.34 -29.32
N ALA A 23 -20.02 -7.49 -30.33
CA ALA A 23 -19.71 -6.07 -30.21
C ALA A 23 -20.60 -5.33 -29.20
N ALA A 24 -21.89 -5.66 -29.14
CA ALA A 24 -22.83 -5.07 -28.17
C ALA A 24 -22.62 -5.59 -26.72
N GLY A 25 -22.02 -6.78 -26.56
CA GLY A 25 -21.80 -7.40 -25.25
C GLY A 25 -20.56 -6.90 -24.50
N CYS A 26 -19.61 -6.27 -25.18
CA CYS A 26 -18.33 -5.86 -24.59
C CYS A 26 -18.34 -4.45 -23.96
N SER A 27 -19.40 -3.65 -24.15
CA SER A 27 -19.54 -2.33 -23.52
C SER A 27 -20.77 -2.29 -22.62
N ARG A 28 -20.64 -2.78 -21.39
CA ARG A 28 -21.55 -2.37 -20.32
C ARG A 28 -20.99 -1.10 -19.70
N SER A 29 -21.57 0.05 -20.05
CA SER A 29 -21.47 1.24 -19.21
C SER A 29 -22.37 1.01 -18.00
N VAL A 30 -21.81 1.09 -16.80
CA VAL A 30 -22.62 1.18 -15.59
C VAL A 30 -23.04 2.64 -15.47
N ASP A 31 -24.35 2.89 -15.51
CA ASP A 31 -24.86 4.23 -15.25
C ASP A 31 -24.53 4.61 -13.80
N GLY A 32 -23.75 5.67 -13.64
CA GLY A 32 -23.33 6.17 -12.35
C GLY A 32 -22.78 7.58 -12.50
N THR A 33 -23.17 8.48 -11.60
CA THR A 33 -22.56 9.81 -11.52
C THR A 33 -21.30 9.69 -10.67
N PRO A 34 -20.10 10.03 -11.16
CA PRO A 34 -18.92 10.06 -10.32
C PRO A 34 -19.10 11.16 -9.26
N LEU A 35 -19.10 10.75 -8.00
CA LEU A 35 -19.12 11.66 -6.86
C LEU A 35 -17.70 11.83 -6.33
N SER A 36 -17.31 13.06 -6.00
CA SER A 36 -16.13 13.26 -5.14
C SER A 36 -16.35 12.60 -3.78
N VAL A 37 -15.27 12.25 -3.07
CA VAL A 37 -15.34 11.66 -1.71
C VAL A 37 -16.23 12.51 -0.79
N GLN A 38 -16.13 13.84 -0.89
CA GLN A 38 -16.99 14.76 -0.13
C GLN A 38 -18.47 14.68 -0.53
N GLN A 39 -18.79 14.54 -1.82
CA GLN A 39 -20.18 14.42 -2.29
C GLN A 39 -20.81 13.06 -1.96
N ALA A 40 -20.02 11.97 -2.01
CA ALA A 40 -20.46 10.65 -1.59
C ALA A 40 -20.83 10.64 -0.09
N ASN A 41 -20.03 11.29 0.74
CA ASN A 41 -20.27 11.43 2.18
C ASN A 41 -21.47 12.32 2.54
N SER A 42 -21.96 13.16 1.62
CA SER A 42 -23.05 14.11 1.87
C SER A 42 -24.39 13.72 1.26
N GLN A 43 -24.43 12.82 0.27
CA GLN A 43 -25.68 12.28 -0.29
C GLN A 43 -26.14 10.95 0.34
N GLY A 44 -25.21 10.18 0.93
CA GLY A 44 -25.54 9.10 1.86
C GLY A 44 -25.54 9.66 3.27
N GLY A 45 -26.72 10.04 3.78
CA GLY A 45 -26.86 10.58 5.13
C GLY A 45 -26.03 9.78 6.12
N ASP A 46 -25.08 10.46 6.77
CA ASP A 46 -24.18 9.96 7.79
C ASP A 46 -23.96 8.45 7.70
N GLN A 47 -23.46 7.98 6.56
CA GLN A 47 -22.81 6.66 6.53
C GLN A 47 -21.43 6.83 7.16
N SER A 48 -21.39 7.40 8.39
CA SER A 48 -20.61 6.82 9.47
C SER A 48 -20.78 5.32 9.29
N GLY A 49 -19.78 4.63 8.75
CA GLY A 49 -19.80 3.19 8.71
C GLY A 49 -20.14 2.76 10.12
N ASN A 50 -21.34 2.21 10.32
CA ASN A 50 -21.84 1.81 11.64
C ASN A 50 -21.12 0.51 12.03
N VAL A 51 -19.80 0.61 12.09
CA VAL A 51 -18.91 -0.37 12.66
C VAL A 51 -18.91 -0.03 14.13
N ASP A 52 -19.53 -0.90 14.92
CA ASP A 52 -19.38 -0.85 16.37
C ASP A 52 -17.89 -1.07 16.68
N THR A 53 -17.17 0.02 16.94
CA THR A 53 -15.76 -0.01 17.32
C THR A 53 -15.57 -0.20 18.81
N ASP A 54 -16.64 -0.12 19.61
CA ASP A 54 -16.57 -0.19 21.07
C ASP A 54 -16.24 -1.61 21.55
N GLN A 55 -16.50 -2.62 20.72
CA GLN A 55 -16.05 -4.00 20.91
C GLN A 55 -14.57 -4.23 20.57
N TYR A 56 -13.90 -3.26 19.95
CA TYR A 56 -12.49 -3.35 19.56
C TYR A 56 -11.66 -2.35 20.34
N ASP A 57 -10.93 -2.85 21.32
CA ASP A 57 -10.06 -2.02 22.12
C ASP A 57 -8.96 -1.40 21.24
N GLN A 58 -8.80 -0.07 21.30
CA GLN A 58 -7.67 0.65 20.71
C GLN A 58 -7.51 0.45 19.19
N LEU A 59 -8.62 0.43 18.44
CA LEU A 59 -8.61 0.32 16.98
C LEU A 59 -7.65 1.35 16.36
N THR A 60 -6.68 0.89 15.56
CA THR A 60 -5.63 1.71 14.91
C THR A 60 -4.60 2.37 15.84
N LEU A 61 -4.47 1.92 17.09
CA LEU A 61 -3.45 2.43 18.01
C LEU A 61 -2.04 2.35 17.43
N GLU A 62 -1.73 1.28 16.71
CA GLU A 62 -0.45 1.10 16.03
C GLU A 62 -0.17 2.21 14.99
N CYS A 63 -1.22 2.81 14.40
CA CYS A 63 -1.08 3.95 13.51
C CYS A 63 -0.82 5.27 14.24
N GLN A 64 -0.90 5.29 15.58
CA GLN A 64 -0.61 6.46 16.41
C GLN A 64 0.71 6.31 17.18
N ILE A 65 1.50 5.27 16.88
CA ILE A 65 2.77 4.96 17.55
C ILE A 65 3.86 6.02 17.32
N LEU A 66 3.70 6.86 16.31
CA LEU A 66 4.51 8.07 16.09
C LEU A 66 3.60 9.22 15.71
N ARG A 67 3.93 10.41 16.22
CA ARG A 67 3.30 11.64 15.77
C ARG A 67 3.78 12.01 14.37
N THR A 68 2.95 12.71 13.60
CA THR A 68 3.27 13.10 12.23
C THR A 68 4.48 14.02 12.13
N ASP A 69 4.74 14.88 13.12
CA ASP A 69 5.95 15.71 13.21
C ASP A 69 7.23 14.85 13.34
N GLN A 70 7.17 13.76 14.10
CA GLN A 70 8.27 12.81 14.23
C GLN A 70 8.52 12.07 12.91
N ILE A 71 7.45 11.66 12.21
CA ILE A 71 7.53 10.99 10.91
C ILE A 71 8.17 11.91 9.86
N ALA A 72 7.66 13.14 9.72
CA ALA A 72 8.20 14.13 8.78
C ALA A 72 9.69 14.39 9.04
N LYS A 73 10.05 14.62 10.30
CA LYS A 73 11.44 14.87 10.71
C LYS A 73 12.36 13.69 10.45
N ALA A 74 11.91 12.46 10.71
CA ALA A 74 12.71 11.25 10.49
C ALA A 74 13.01 11.01 9.00
N VAL A 75 12.09 11.40 8.12
CA VAL A 75 12.24 11.32 6.66
C VAL A 75 13.03 12.50 6.08
N GLY A 76 13.06 13.63 6.78
CA GLY A 76 13.68 14.88 6.30
C GLY A 76 12.72 15.81 5.56
N GLY A 77 11.41 15.59 5.71
CA GLY A 77 10.36 16.47 5.21
C GLY A 77 9.97 17.57 6.21
N THR A 78 8.94 18.34 5.83
CA THR A 78 8.40 19.45 6.64
C THR A 78 7.09 19.10 7.32
N GLY A 79 6.27 18.29 6.68
CA GLY A 79 4.98 17.83 7.18
C GLY A 79 4.75 16.38 6.81
N ALA A 80 3.85 15.72 7.55
CA ALA A 80 3.36 14.40 7.22
C ALA A 80 1.85 14.37 7.41
N GLU A 81 1.15 13.84 6.42
CA GLU A 81 -0.30 13.62 6.46
C GLU A 81 -0.58 12.13 6.38
N ALA A 82 -1.56 11.67 7.18
CA ALA A 82 -2.03 10.30 7.06
C ALA A 82 -2.89 10.15 5.81
N ILE A 83 -2.59 9.16 4.99
CA ILE A 83 -3.29 8.91 3.73
C ILE A 83 -4.02 7.56 3.71
N PHE A 84 -3.74 6.68 4.67
CA PHE A 84 -4.44 5.41 4.83
C PHE A 84 -4.26 4.84 6.24
N PHE A 85 -5.38 4.37 6.81
CA PHE A 85 -5.41 3.55 8.02
C PHE A 85 -6.23 2.29 7.74
N GLY A 86 -5.66 1.12 8.03
CA GLY A 86 -6.29 -0.18 7.76
C GLY A 86 -5.36 -1.31 8.17
N ALA A 87 -5.13 -2.29 7.30
CA ALA A 87 -4.17 -3.38 7.54
C ALA A 87 -2.70 -2.90 7.68
N ASN A 88 -2.46 -1.65 7.31
CA ASN A 88 -1.21 -0.94 7.46
C ASN A 88 -1.52 0.57 7.60
N CYS A 89 -0.56 1.32 8.10
CA CYS A 89 -0.66 2.77 8.25
C CYS A 89 0.22 3.42 7.19
N ARG A 90 -0.30 4.44 6.50
CA ARG A 90 0.48 5.15 5.48
C ARG A 90 0.40 6.65 5.67
N TRP A 91 1.53 7.30 5.44
CA TRP A 91 1.65 8.74 5.41
C TRP A 91 2.29 9.20 4.12
N TYR A 92 1.90 10.40 3.70
CA TYR A 92 2.64 11.18 2.73
C TYR A 92 3.44 12.23 3.49
N VAL A 93 4.74 12.27 3.27
CA VAL A 93 5.65 13.30 3.77
C VAL A 93 5.91 14.29 2.64
N ASP A 94 5.80 15.58 2.95
CA ASP A 94 6.04 16.68 2.02
C ASP A 94 7.31 17.48 2.38
N GLY A 95 7.65 18.46 1.53
CA GLY A 95 8.77 19.37 1.76
C GLY A 95 9.99 19.07 0.90
N PRO A 96 11.22 19.38 1.39
CA PRO A 96 12.46 19.16 0.65
C PRO A 96 12.69 17.71 0.25
N VAL A 97 12.23 16.78 1.10
CA VAL A 97 12.16 15.35 0.81
C VAL A 97 10.70 14.93 0.87
N ALA A 98 10.16 14.53 -0.27
CA ALA A 98 8.81 13.99 -0.37
C ALA A 98 8.86 12.46 -0.47
N ALA A 99 8.05 11.76 0.35
CA ALA A 99 8.04 10.29 0.37
C ALA A 99 6.73 9.72 0.89
N TYR A 100 6.40 8.50 0.44
CA TYR A 100 5.41 7.67 1.10
C TYR A 100 6.06 6.85 2.20
N VAL A 101 5.49 6.93 3.40
CA VAL A 101 5.89 6.11 4.54
C VAL A 101 4.80 5.07 4.77
N THR A 102 5.19 3.82 4.91
CA THR A 102 4.27 2.73 5.31
C THR A 102 4.77 2.09 6.58
N PHE A 103 3.90 1.94 7.56
CA PHE A 103 4.10 1.14 8.74
C PHE A 103 3.17 -0.05 8.70
N ASN A 104 3.69 -1.25 8.96
CA ASN A 104 2.87 -2.43 9.16
C ASN A 104 3.27 -3.16 10.43
N TRP A 105 2.26 -3.66 11.13
CA TRP A 105 2.40 -4.53 12.28
C TRP A 105 1.69 -5.85 11.95
N PHE A 106 2.36 -6.96 12.19
CA PHE A 106 1.71 -8.27 12.07
C PHE A 106 1.90 -8.98 13.41
N GLU A 107 0.84 -9.05 14.22
CA GLU A 107 0.93 -9.51 15.61
C GLU A 107 1.34 -10.98 15.71
N TRP A 108 1.07 -11.76 14.67
CA TRP A 108 1.45 -13.17 14.57
C TRP A 108 2.62 -13.42 13.61
N GLY A 109 3.17 -12.34 13.03
CA GLY A 109 4.33 -12.41 12.15
C GLY A 109 5.61 -12.76 12.89
N THR A 110 6.59 -13.29 12.17
CA THR A 110 7.94 -13.49 12.70
C THR A 110 8.97 -12.90 11.75
N VAL A 111 10.06 -12.39 12.28
CA VAL A 111 11.14 -11.76 11.49
C VAL A 111 11.68 -12.73 10.42
N ASN A 112 11.72 -14.03 10.71
CA ASN A 112 12.17 -15.04 9.76
C ASN A 112 11.19 -15.22 8.59
N VAL A 113 9.89 -15.31 8.88
CA VAL A 113 8.84 -15.39 7.84
C VAL A 113 8.86 -14.16 6.95
N GLU A 114 8.96 -12.96 7.54
CA GLU A 114 9.05 -11.70 6.77
C GLU A 114 10.29 -11.68 5.87
N LYS A 115 11.44 -12.11 6.41
CA LYS A 115 12.71 -12.15 5.65
C LYS A 115 12.68 -13.14 4.51
N ASP A 116 12.15 -14.34 4.75
CA ASP A 116 12.02 -15.36 3.71
C ASP A 116 11.00 -14.95 2.65
N THR A 117 9.95 -14.23 3.04
CA THR A 117 8.97 -13.65 2.11
C THR A 117 9.61 -12.57 1.25
N ALA A 118 10.36 -11.63 1.85
CA ALA A 118 11.10 -10.61 1.11
C ALA A 118 12.05 -11.22 0.06
N LYS A 119 12.79 -12.27 0.42
CA LYS A 119 13.64 -13.02 -0.52
C LYS A 119 12.85 -13.65 -1.66
N LYS A 120 11.70 -14.28 -1.36
CA LYS A 120 10.81 -14.87 -2.39
C LYS A 120 10.26 -13.82 -3.36
N LEU A 121 10.03 -12.60 -2.88
CA LEU A 121 9.63 -11.46 -3.70
C LEU A 121 10.80 -10.86 -4.51
N GLY A 122 12.02 -11.35 -4.31
CA GLY A 122 13.22 -10.92 -5.03
C GLY A 122 13.92 -9.71 -4.39
N TYR A 123 13.61 -9.38 -3.15
CA TYR A 123 14.29 -8.30 -2.43
C TYR A 123 15.64 -8.76 -1.89
N THR A 124 16.61 -7.85 -1.88
CA THR A 124 17.87 -8.04 -1.17
C THR A 124 17.65 -7.73 0.31
N THR A 125 17.95 -8.72 1.16
CA THR A 125 17.80 -8.59 2.62
C THR A 125 19.16 -8.57 3.32
N ASN A 126 19.40 -7.61 4.21
CA ASN A 126 20.63 -7.55 5.01
C ASN A 126 20.30 -7.53 6.50
N ASN A 127 21.03 -8.31 7.31
CA ASN A 127 20.88 -8.28 8.76
C ASN A 127 21.51 -7.00 9.32
N VAL A 128 20.77 -6.30 10.17
CA VAL A 128 21.22 -5.07 10.83
C VAL A 128 20.82 -5.10 12.31
N LYS A 129 21.26 -4.10 13.06
CA LYS A 129 20.78 -3.82 14.41
C LYS A 129 20.14 -2.44 14.44
N VAL A 130 18.97 -2.33 15.06
CA VAL A 130 18.25 -1.06 15.26
C VAL A 130 17.89 -0.97 16.73
N ALA A 131 18.33 0.09 17.41
CA ALA A 131 18.15 0.25 18.86
C ALA A 131 18.52 -1.03 19.67
N SER A 132 19.66 -1.64 19.33
CA SER A 132 20.15 -2.92 19.91
C SER A 132 19.28 -4.15 19.65
N GLN A 133 18.19 -4.04 18.89
CA GLN A 133 17.37 -5.16 18.45
C GLN A 133 17.84 -5.71 17.11
N ALA A 134 17.76 -7.02 16.93
CA ALA A 134 18.02 -7.67 15.66
C ALA A 134 16.95 -7.26 14.64
N ALA A 135 17.37 -6.84 13.45
CA ALA A 135 16.49 -6.40 12.40
C ALA A 135 17.04 -6.82 11.03
N PHE A 136 16.28 -6.57 9.98
CA PHE A 136 16.81 -6.65 8.63
C PHE A 136 16.26 -5.54 7.74
N THR A 137 17.10 -5.08 6.82
CA THR A 137 16.66 -4.22 5.72
C THR A 137 16.16 -5.07 4.56
N SER A 138 15.24 -4.53 3.77
CA SER A 138 14.73 -5.10 2.53
C SER A 138 14.76 -4.04 1.45
N THR A 139 15.44 -4.32 0.35
CA THR A 139 15.57 -3.40 -0.79
C THR A 139 15.15 -4.12 -2.07
N ASP A 140 14.37 -3.46 -2.90
CA ASP A 140 13.98 -3.97 -4.21
C ASP A 140 15.06 -3.59 -5.24
N PRO A 141 15.79 -4.54 -5.85
CA PRO A 141 16.79 -4.21 -6.87
C PRO A 141 16.23 -3.43 -8.06
N ARG A 142 14.91 -3.52 -8.30
CA ARG A 142 14.21 -2.78 -9.37
C ARG A 142 13.81 -1.37 -8.94
N ARG A 143 13.78 -1.09 -7.64
CA ARG A 143 13.43 0.21 -7.03
C ARG A 143 14.45 0.54 -5.94
N PRO A 144 15.70 0.85 -6.30
CA PRO A 144 16.79 1.01 -5.33
C PRO A 144 16.61 2.17 -4.35
N ALA A 145 15.72 3.12 -4.66
CA ALA A 145 15.35 4.21 -3.76
C ALA A 145 14.43 3.77 -2.61
N VAL A 146 13.81 2.60 -2.71
CA VAL A 146 12.85 2.08 -1.73
C VAL A 146 13.53 1.13 -0.78
N CYS A 147 13.35 1.34 0.52
CA CYS A 147 13.82 0.41 1.53
C CYS A 147 12.77 0.18 2.63
N GLY A 148 12.74 -1.06 3.11
CA GLY A 148 12.02 -1.51 4.29
C GLY A 148 12.97 -1.92 5.41
N VAL A 149 12.57 -1.71 6.66
CA VAL A 149 13.27 -2.18 7.86
C VAL A 149 12.28 -2.93 8.73
N THR A 150 12.59 -4.18 9.05
CA THR A 150 11.72 -5.04 9.85
C THR A 150 12.45 -5.56 11.08
N THR A 151 11.78 -5.52 12.23
CA THR A 151 12.27 -6.05 13.50
C THR A 151 11.13 -6.70 14.30
N ARG A 152 11.47 -7.33 15.43
CA ARG A 152 10.49 -7.86 16.37
C ARG A 152 9.81 -6.68 17.09
N ALA A 153 8.49 -6.67 17.14
CA ALA A 153 7.78 -5.67 17.93
C ALA A 153 8.02 -5.91 19.45
N PRO A 154 8.10 -4.86 20.28
CA PRO A 154 8.33 -5.00 21.72
C PRO A 154 7.31 -5.89 22.44
N SER A 155 6.04 -5.82 22.05
CA SER A 155 4.97 -6.63 22.61
C SER A 155 4.95 -8.04 21.99
N ARG A 156 4.58 -8.13 20.71
CA ARG A 156 4.41 -9.39 19.97
C ARG A 156 4.41 -9.14 18.46
N GLY A 157 4.88 -10.12 17.69
CA GLY A 157 4.88 -10.05 16.23
C GLY A 157 6.07 -9.26 15.67
N ILE A 158 5.83 -8.52 14.61
CA ILE A 158 6.84 -7.69 13.92
C ILE A 158 6.35 -6.27 13.75
N TYR A 159 7.30 -5.35 13.65
CA TYR A 159 7.13 -4.02 13.09
C TYR A 159 7.96 -3.89 11.83
N SER A 160 7.39 -3.26 10.80
CA SER A 160 8.10 -2.93 9.58
C SER A 160 7.77 -1.51 9.12
N PHE A 161 8.81 -0.76 8.78
CA PHE A 161 8.69 0.54 8.14
C PHE A 161 9.24 0.46 6.72
N TRP A 162 8.52 1.04 5.78
CA TRP A 162 8.95 1.25 4.39
C TRP A 162 8.92 2.73 4.05
N VAL A 163 9.93 3.20 3.34
CA VAL A 163 9.97 4.56 2.79
C VAL A 163 10.20 4.48 1.29
N GLU A 164 9.32 5.14 0.54
CA GLU A 164 9.35 5.24 -0.92
C GLU A 164 9.42 6.71 -1.34
N PRO A 165 10.58 7.19 -1.80
CA PRO A 165 10.75 8.57 -2.27
C PRO A 165 9.88 8.88 -3.48
N VAL A 166 9.24 10.06 -3.47
CA VAL A 166 8.48 10.57 -4.61
C VAL A 166 9.47 11.02 -5.69
N GLY A 167 9.22 10.61 -6.93
CA GLY A 167 10.14 10.90 -8.04
C GLY A 167 11.36 9.98 -8.12
N GLY A 168 11.48 8.99 -7.22
CA GLY A 168 12.47 7.91 -7.32
C GLY A 168 13.92 8.30 -7.06
N SER A 169 14.19 9.51 -6.55
CA SER A 169 15.53 9.88 -6.12
C SER A 169 15.90 9.09 -4.86
N ALA A 170 16.91 8.22 -4.98
CA ALA A 170 17.45 7.49 -3.83
C ALA A 170 18.31 8.44 -2.98
N ALA A 171 18.06 8.49 -1.68
CA ALA A 171 19.06 8.99 -0.75
C ALA A 171 20.33 8.13 -0.86
N ALA A 172 21.48 8.66 -0.39
CA ALA A 172 22.74 7.90 -0.39
C ALA A 172 22.60 6.55 0.34
N ASP A 173 21.77 6.50 1.38
CA ASP A 173 21.27 5.28 1.99
C ASP A 173 19.73 5.30 1.97
N PRO A 174 19.06 4.45 1.14
CA PRO A 174 17.60 4.38 1.11
C PRO A 174 17.00 3.86 2.42
N CYS A 175 17.78 3.16 3.24
CA CYS A 175 17.33 2.56 4.49
C CYS A 175 17.49 3.48 5.72
N ALA A 176 18.08 4.68 5.55
CA ALA A 176 18.31 5.60 6.66
C ALA A 176 17.01 6.06 7.33
N ALA A 177 16.03 6.53 6.54
CA ALA A 177 14.74 6.99 7.04
C ALA A 177 13.91 5.88 7.73
N PRO A 178 13.67 4.69 7.13
CA PRO A 178 12.93 3.63 7.81
C PRO A 178 13.67 3.10 9.06
N THR A 179 15.01 3.13 9.07
CA THR A 179 15.79 2.81 10.28
C THR A 179 15.51 3.82 11.38
N LYS A 180 15.53 5.12 11.07
CA LYS A 180 15.24 6.19 12.03
C LYS A 180 13.83 6.08 12.60
N LEU A 181 12.83 5.81 11.76
CA LEU A 181 11.45 5.58 12.19
C LEU A 181 11.37 4.39 13.16
N MET A 182 12.05 3.29 12.84
CA MET A 182 12.10 2.12 13.69
C MET A 182 12.78 2.41 15.04
N GLU A 183 13.87 3.18 15.07
CA GLU A 183 14.51 3.61 16.33
C GLU A 183 13.55 4.40 17.23
N LEU A 184 12.78 5.32 16.64
CA LEU A 184 11.81 6.14 17.39
C LEU A 184 10.74 5.26 18.03
N VAL A 185 10.18 4.31 17.29
CA VAL A 185 9.19 3.38 17.83
C VAL A 185 9.79 2.50 18.95
N LEU A 186 10.98 1.94 18.74
CA LEU A 186 11.60 1.05 19.71
C LEU A 186 12.10 1.74 20.99
N SER A 187 12.34 3.06 20.94
CA SER A 187 12.74 3.87 22.09
C SER A 187 11.57 4.39 22.94
N GLY A 188 10.34 3.92 22.64
CA GLY A 188 9.14 4.32 23.37
C GLY A 188 8.49 5.57 22.79
N GLY A 189 8.49 5.69 21.45
CA GLY A 189 7.84 6.79 20.74
C GLY A 189 6.42 7.04 21.23
N GLN A 190 6.25 8.15 21.94
CA GLN A 190 5.01 8.90 22.16
C GLN A 190 5.36 10.39 22.23
#